data_AF-A0A4Y7KTG1-F1
#
_entry.id   AF-A0A4Y7KTG1-F1
#
_cell.length_a   1.000
_cell.length_b   1.000
_cell.length_c   1.000
_cell.angle_alpha   90.00
_cell.angle_beta   90.00
_cell.angle_gamma   90.00
#
_symmetry.space_group_name_H-M   'P 1'
#
loop_
_entity.id
_entity.type
_entity.pdbx_description
1 polymer ?
#
loop_
_entity_poly.entity_id
_entity_poly.type
_entity_poly.pdbx_seq_one_letter_code
_entity_poly.pdbx_strand_id
1 'polypeptide(L)'
;MALATEMEEIYSSSGVKFNWKIKKISTSGAIFTDTDVFSIGATKWKARIYPEGFGTVFDHLSLYLLAVDLTENVDTEFTFAVTSQTDRNNTVRKKRKVIYVETSVQGFGWTYFMPLHKLHDPNNGYIVDDSCVISIEVTCWMKQEDSTLKESDPHKLPEAKRAKIKDVRKLSMI
;
A
#
# COMPACT_ATOMS: atom_id res chain seq x y z
N MET A 1 12.41 -3.80 42.62
CA MET A 1 11.35 -3.84 41.59
C MET A 1 11.87 -3.08 40.38
N ALA A 2 12.22 -3.77 39.30
CA ALA A 2 12.52 -3.14 38.03
C ALA A 2 11.21 -3.10 37.23
N LEU A 3 10.76 -1.89 36.88
CA LEU A 3 9.66 -1.70 35.95
C LEU A 3 10.18 -2.07 34.56
N ALA A 4 9.68 -3.17 34.00
CA ALA A 4 9.87 -3.47 32.59
C ALA A 4 9.06 -2.44 31.80
N THR A 5 9.75 -1.54 31.11
CA THR A 5 9.14 -0.68 30.10
C THR A 5 8.80 -1.57 28.91
N GLU A 6 7.53 -1.97 28.78
CA GLU A 6 7.01 -2.48 27.52
C GLU A 6 7.12 -1.34 26.51
N MET A 7 8.07 -1.47 25.57
CA MET A 7 8.08 -0.65 24.37
C MET A 7 6.84 -1.03 23.56
N GLU A 8 5.79 -0.21 23.62
CA GLU A 8 4.75 -0.24 22.60
C GLU A 8 5.42 0.13 21.27
N GLU A 9 5.62 -0.86 20.39
CA GLU A 9 6.06 -0.61 19.02
C GLU A 9 5.08 0.39 18.38
N ILE A 10 5.52 1.63 18.15
CA ILE A 10 4.68 2.66 17.52
C ILE A 10 4.61 2.34 16.02
N TYR A 11 3.63 1.54 15.63
CA TYR A 11 3.32 1.31 14.22
C TYR A 11 2.68 2.57 13.63
N SER A 12 3.27 3.11 12.56
CA SER A 12 2.59 4.10 11.72
C SER A 12 1.80 3.38 10.63
N SER A 13 0.62 3.89 10.28
CA SER A 13 -0.16 3.35 9.18
C SER A 13 -0.28 4.36 8.04
N SER A 14 -0.27 3.87 6.82
CA SER A 14 -0.52 4.64 5.60
C SER A 14 -1.46 3.86 4.72
N GLY A 15 -2.31 4.55 3.97
CA GLY A 15 -3.26 3.88 3.10
C GLY A 15 -3.72 4.72 1.92
N VAL A 16 -4.30 4.03 0.95
CA VAL A 16 -4.86 4.63 -0.26
C VAL A 16 -6.25 4.07 -0.51
N LYS A 17 -7.09 4.91 -1.13
CA LYS A 17 -8.41 4.51 -1.60
C LYS A 17 -8.66 5.11 -2.97
N PHE A 18 -9.01 4.26 -3.93
CA PHE A 18 -9.30 4.70 -5.29
C PHE A 18 -10.28 3.76 -5.98
N ASN A 19 -10.84 4.22 -7.09
CA ASN A 19 -11.69 3.41 -7.95
C ASN A 19 -10.93 3.02 -9.21
N TRP A 20 -10.98 1.73 -9.54
CA TRP A 20 -10.44 1.16 -10.76
C TRP A 20 -11.57 0.80 -11.71
N LYS A 21 -11.62 1.48 -12.86
CA LYS A 21 -12.61 1.20 -13.91
C LYS A 21 -12.02 0.26 -14.94
N ILE A 22 -12.60 -0.94 -15.03
CA ILE A 22 -12.27 -1.93 -16.04
C ILE A 22 -13.22 -1.72 -17.22
N LYS A 23 -12.67 -1.40 -18.38
CA LYS A 23 -13.42 -1.29 -19.64
C LYS A 23 -13.36 -2.61 -20.39
N LYS A 24 -14.38 -2.87 -21.22
CA LYS A 24 -14.47 -4.07 -22.05
C LYS A 24 -14.42 -5.36 -21.22
N ILE A 25 -15.02 -5.36 -20.03
CA ILE A 25 -14.86 -6.47 -19.08
C ILE A 25 -15.44 -7.78 -19.65
N SER A 26 -16.52 -7.69 -20.44
CA SER A 26 -17.16 -8.85 -21.06
C SER A 26 -16.57 -9.21 -22.43
N THR A 27 -15.78 -8.31 -23.03
CA THR A 27 -15.32 -8.43 -24.43
C THR A 27 -13.80 -8.46 -24.61
N SER A 28 -13.02 -8.25 -23.55
CA SER A 28 -11.56 -8.14 -23.65
C SER A 28 -10.86 -9.42 -24.07
N GLY A 29 -11.41 -10.59 -23.72
CA GLY A 29 -10.74 -11.89 -23.87
C GLY A 29 -9.46 -12.02 -23.02
N ALA A 30 -9.16 -11.05 -22.16
CA ALA A 30 -7.97 -11.06 -21.32
C ALA A 30 -8.19 -12.00 -20.13
N ILE A 31 -7.24 -12.92 -19.91
CA ILE A 31 -7.25 -13.82 -18.75
C ILE A 31 -7.25 -13.00 -17.45
N PHE A 32 -6.47 -11.92 -17.42
CA PHE A 32 -6.45 -10.97 -16.32
C PHE A 32 -6.09 -9.57 -16.78
N THR A 33 -6.40 -8.60 -15.91
CA THR A 33 -5.94 -7.21 -16.04
C THR A 33 -5.34 -6.77 -14.71
N ASP A 34 -4.30 -5.93 -14.75
CA ASP A 34 -3.70 -5.31 -13.57
C ASP A 34 -4.07 -3.81 -13.52
N THR A 35 -4.11 -3.24 -12.33
CA THR A 35 -4.01 -1.78 -12.18
C THR A 35 -2.61 -1.30 -12.57
N ASP A 36 -2.47 0.01 -12.76
CA ASP A 36 -1.16 0.64 -12.61
C ASP A 36 -0.60 0.36 -11.20
N VAL A 37 0.73 0.40 -11.09
CA VAL A 37 1.41 0.24 -9.79
C VAL A 37 1.18 1.50 -8.95
N PHE A 38 0.82 1.31 -7.69
CA PHE A 38 0.65 2.38 -6.71
C PHE A 38 1.50 2.11 -5.46
N SER A 39 1.88 3.17 -4.75
CA SER A 39 2.76 3.08 -3.58
C SER A 39 2.05 3.43 -2.28
N ILE A 40 2.41 2.72 -1.21
CA ILE A 40 2.04 3.03 0.17
C ILE A 40 3.33 2.99 0.99
N GLY A 41 3.81 4.17 1.40
CA GLY A 41 5.17 4.29 1.93
C GLY A 41 6.20 3.84 0.88
N ALA A 42 7.12 2.96 1.28
CA ALA A 42 8.13 2.38 0.40
C ALA A 42 7.62 1.16 -0.40
N THR A 43 6.45 0.62 -0.06
CA THR A 43 5.94 -0.62 -0.68
C THR A 43 5.11 -0.31 -1.92
N LYS A 44 5.37 -1.04 -3.01
CA LYS A 44 4.63 -0.94 -4.27
C LYS A 44 3.60 -2.06 -4.38
N TRP A 45 2.47 -1.74 -4.96
CA TRP A 45 1.30 -2.60 -5.03
C TRP A 45 0.66 -2.54 -6.41
N LYS A 46 -0.04 -3.61 -6.78
CA LYS A 46 -1.02 -3.61 -7.87
C LYS A 46 -2.19 -4.51 -7.52
N ALA A 47 -3.39 -4.18 -8.02
CA ALA A 47 -4.51 -5.11 -7.96
C ALA A 47 -4.66 -5.85 -9.29
N ARG A 48 -5.11 -7.09 -9.23
CA ARG A 48 -5.37 -7.96 -10.37
C ARG A 48 -6.80 -8.44 -10.35
N ILE A 49 -7.44 -8.42 -11.52
CA ILE A 49 -8.75 -9.02 -11.78
C ILE A 49 -8.60 -10.18 -12.74
N TYR A 50 -9.28 -11.28 -12.45
CA TYR A 50 -9.56 -12.34 -13.41
C TYR A 50 -11.07 -12.32 -13.68
N PRO A 51 -11.51 -11.68 -14.79
CA PRO A 51 -12.94 -11.46 -15.06
C PRO A 51 -13.76 -12.74 -15.10
N GLU A 52 -13.15 -13.84 -15.58
CA GLU A 52 -13.80 -15.15 -15.76
C GLU A 52 -13.31 -16.20 -14.75
N GLY A 53 -12.53 -15.80 -13.75
CA GLY A 53 -12.01 -16.68 -12.70
C GLY A 53 -10.54 -17.08 -12.85
N PHE A 54 -10.02 -17.76 -11.82
CA PHE A 54 -8.60 -18.09 -11.71
C PHE A 54 -8.37 -19.56 -11.35
N GLY A 55 -7.37 -20.18 -11.97
CA GLY A 55 -7.02 -21.59 -11.74
C GLY A 55 -8.12 -22.52 -12.28
N THR A 56 -8.72 -23.32 -11.41
CA THR A 56 -9.81 -24.25 -11.76
C THR A 56 -11.20 -23.64 -11.55
N VAL A 57 -11.29 -22.34 -11.27
CA VAL A 57 -12.54 -21.61 -11.05
C VAL A 57 -12.86 -20.79 -12.28
N PHE A 58 -14.04 -21.01 -12.86
CA PHE A 58 -14.49 -20.43 -14.13
C PHE A 58 -15.88 -19.77 -14.05
N ASP A 59 -16.47 -19.71 -12.85
CA ASP A 59 -17.83 -19.23 -12.61
C ASP A 59 -17.89 -18.08 -11.60
N HIS A 60 -16.72 -17.55 -11.20
CA HIS A 60 -16.59 -16.42 -10.29
C HIS A 60 -15.56 -15.41 -10.80
N LEU A 61 -15.86 -14.13 -10.61
CA LEU A 61 -14.87 -13.06 -10.61
C LEU A 61 -13.83 -13.34 -9.52
N SER A 62 -12.55 -13.21 -9.84
CA SER A 62 -11.47 -13.26 -8.84
C SER A 62 -10.71 -11.95 -8.75
N LEU A 63 -10.35 -11.53 -7.53
CA LEU A 63 -9.62 -10.29 -7.26
C LEU A 63 -8.49 -10.52 -6.26
N TYR A 64 -7.30 -9.98 -6.58
CA TYR A 64 -6.09 -10.11 -5.78
C TYR A 64 -5.38 -8.77 -5.63
N LEU A 65 -4.77 -8.56 -4.46
CA LEU A 65 -3.77 -7.52 -4.23
C LEU A 65 -2.38 -8.19 -4.28
N LEU A 66 -1.45 -7.61 -5.02
CA LEU A 66 -0.09 -8.11 -5.18
C LEU A 66 0.88 -7.03 -4.71
N ALA A 67 1.82 -7.40 -3.84
CA ALA A 67 3.02 -6.61 -3.60
C ALA A 67 3.94 -6.72 -4.82
N VAL A 68 4.65 -5.63 -5.13
CA VAL A 68 5.63 -5.56 -6.21
C VAL A 68 7.00 -5.40 -5.58
N ASP A 69 7.88 -6.37 -5.83
CA ASP A 69 9.26 -6.41 -5.32
C ASP A 69 9.34 -6.13 -3.81
N LEU A 70 8.57 -6.89 -3.03
CA LEU A 70 8.53 -6.74 -1.58
C LEU A 70 9.91 -7.07 -0.99
N THR A 71 10.47 -6.15 -0.21
CA THR A 71 11.78 -6.29 0.44
C THR A 71 11.67 -6.51 1.95
N GLU A 72 10.47 -6.36 2.52
CA GLU A 72 10.23 -6.40 3.96
C GLU A 72 8.83 -6.94 4.23
N ASN A 73 8.60 -7.48 5.43
CA ASN A 73 7.26 -7.91 5.81
C ASN A 73 6.36 -6.70 6.08
N VAL A 74 5.14 -6.70 5.53
CA VAL A 74 4.19 -5.59 5.68
C VAL A 74 2.85 -6.10 6.18
N ASP A 75 2.43 -5.68 7.37
CA ASP A 75 1.06 -5.89 7.85
C ASP A 75 0.12 -5.03 7.01
N THR A 76 -0.82 -5.66 6.32
CA THR A 76 -1.65 -5.04 5.30
C THR A 76 -3.11 -5.43 5.49
N GLU A 77 -3.99 -4.43 5.50
CA GLU A 77 -5.43 -4.64 5.39
C GLU A 77 -5.91 -4.05 4.07
N PHE A 78 -6.69 -4.81 3.33
CA PHE A 78 -7.24 -4.35 2.07
C PHE A 78 -8.69 -4.76 1.88
N THR A 79 -9.42 -3.95 1.12
CA THR A 79 -10.81 -4.14 0.77
C THR A 79 -10.99 -3.98 -0.73
N PHE A 80 -11.69 -4.94 -1.33
CA PHE A 80 -12.26 -4.80 -2.67
C PHE A 80 -13.77 -4.65 -2.55
N ALA A 81 -14.35 -3.71 -3.31
CA ALA A 81 -15.79 -3.56 -3.44
C ALA A 81 -16.19 -3.37 -4.91
N VAL A 82 -17.13 -4.19 -5.37
CA VAL A 82 -17.81 -4.01 -6.65
C VAL A 82 -19.19 -3.44 -6.34
N THR A 83 -19.40 -2.18 -6.70
CA THR A 83 -20.64 -1.45 -6.44
C THR A 83 -21.42 -1.30 -7.74
N SER A 84 -22.71 -1.59 -7.70
CA SER A 84 -23.59 -1.34 -8.84
C SER A 84 -23.57 0.15 -9.20
N GLN A 85 -23.51 0.40 -10.50
CA GLN A 85 -23.47 1.74 -11.07
C GLN A 85 -24.88 2.37 -11.14
N THR A 86 -25.93 1.57 -10.94
CA THR A 86 -27.35 1.99 -10.92
C THR A 86 -27.96 1.99 -9.53
N ASP A 87 -27.43 1.20 -8.59
CA ASP A 87 -27.83 1.19 -7.17
C ASP A 87 -26.61 1.07 -6.24
N ARG A 88 -26.26 2.18 -5.57
CA ARG A 88 -25.10 2.20 -4.66
C ARG A 88 -25.24 1.26 -3.45
N ASN A 89 -26.47 0.90 -3.06
CA ASN A 89 -26.72 -0.03 -1.95
C ASN A 89 -26.41 -1.47 -2.37
N ASN A 90 -26.47 -1.78 -3.66
CA ASN A 90 -26.09 -3.07 -4.19
C ASN A 90 -24.56 -3.15 -4.39
N THR A 91 -23.86 -3.46 -3.29
CA THR A 91 -22.40 -3.59 -3.27
C THR A 91 -21.98 -4.95 -2.74
N VAL A 92 -21.05 -5.62 -3.43
CA VAL A 92 -20.31 -6.77 -2.89
C VAL A 92 -18.95 -6.29 -2.42
N ARG A 93 -18.69 -6.42 -1.11
CA ARG A 93 -17.45 -5.97 -0.47
C ARG A 93 -16.80 -7.13 0.28
N LYS A 94 -15.50 -7.30 0.13
CA LYS A 94 -14.69 -8.22 0.97
C LYS A 94 -13.44 -7.51 1.48
N LYS A 95 -13.12 -7.75 2.76
CA LYS A 95 -11.98 -7.18 3.47
C LYS A 95 -11.10 -8.31 4.01
N ARG A 96 -9.78 -8.14 3.94
CA ARG A 96 -8.80 -9.09 4.48
C ARG A 96 -7.67 -8.30 5.14
N LYS A 97 -7.25 -8.77 6.31
CA LYS A 97 -5.98 -8.38 6.94
C LYS A 97 -4.98 -9.55 6.80
N VAL A 98 -3.76 -9.25 6.39
CA VAL A 98 -2.71 -10.25 6.12
C VAL A 98 -1.33 -9.61 6.23
N ILE A 99 -0.34 -10.38 6.68
CA ILE A 99 1.06 -9.99 6.62
C ILE A 99 1.63 -10.51 5.30
N TYR A 100 2.04 -9.60 4.42
CA TYR A 100 2.84 -9.97 3.25
C TYR A 100 4.26 -10.23 3.72
N VAL A 101 4.83 -11.37 3.31
CA VAL A 101 6.16 -11.81 3.73
C VAL A 101 7.09 -11.71 2.53
N GLU A 102 8.28 -11.14 2.69
CA GLU A 102 9.26 -10.91 1.61
C GLU A 102 9.48 -12.15 0.74
N THR A 103 9.58 -13.32 1.38
CA THR A 103 9.84 -14.60 0.70
C THR A 103 8.60 -15.21 0.03
N SER A 104 7.41 -14.60 0.14
CA SER A 104 6.17 -15.13 -0.42
C SER A 104 5.87 -14.50 -1.78
N VAL A 105 5.80 -15.35 -2.81
CA VAL A 105 5.56 -14.94 -4.20
C VAL A 105 4.08 -14.65 -4.49
N GLN A 106 3.22 -14.58 -3.46
CA GLN A 106 1.77 -14.64 -3.64
C GLN A 106 1.06 -13.34 -3.26
N GLY A 107 0.24 -12.87 -4.20
CA GLY A 107 -0.82 -11.92 -3.89
C GLY A 107 -1.93 -12.56 -3.08
N PHE A 108 -2.56 -11.78 -2.20
CA PHE A 108 -3.71 -12.23 -1.44
C PHE A 108 -4.99 -11.71 -2.07
N GLY A 109 -6.00 -12.58 -2.13
CA GLY A 109 -7.28 -12.23 -2.72
C GLY A 109 -8.37 -13.26 -2.50
N TRP A 110 -9.41 -13.17 -3.33
CA TRP A 110 -10.55 -14.07 -3.33
C TRP A 110 -10.70 -14.68 -4.72
N THR A 111 -10.45 -15.98 -4.84
CA THR A 111 -10.76 -16.75 -6.05
C THR A 111 -12.27 -16.71 -6.32
N TYR A 112 -13.08 -16.85 -5.26
CA TYR A 112 -14.54 -16.77 -5.32
C TYR A 112 -15.01 -15.39 -4.81
N PHE A 113 -14.73 -14.30 -5.54
CA PHE A 113 -15.14 -12.97 -5.10
C PHE A 113 -16.65 -12.74 -5.32
N MET A 114 -17.11 -12.87 -6.56
CA MET A 114 -18.51 -12.68 -6.97
C MET A 114 -18.88 -13.68 -8.06
N PRO A 115 -20.01 -14.40 -7.97
CA PRO A 115 -20.47 -15.27 -9.05
C PRO A 115 -20.69 -14.51 -10.36
N LEU A 116 -20.29 -15.09 -11.49
CA LEU A 116 -20.44 -14.43 -12.80
C LEU A 116 -21.90 -14.20 -13.18
N HIS A 117 -22.80 -15.12 -12.84
CA HIS A 117 -24.24 -14.90 -13.09
C HIS A 117 -24.77 -13.64 -12.39
N LYS A 118 -24.23 -13.32 -11.20
CA LYS A 118 -24.60 -12.12 -10.46
C LYS A 118 -23.96 -10.87 -11.07
N LEU A 119 -22.69 -10.96 -11.46
CA LEU A 119 -21.94 -9.87 -12.11
C LEU A 119 -22.58 -9.44 -13.44
N HIS A 120 -22.96 -10.42 -14.26
CA HIS A 120 -23.46 -10.21 -15.63
C HIS A 120 -24.99 -10.05 -15.72
N ASP A 121 -25.74 -10.25 -14.65
CA ASP A 121 -27.18 -9.95 -14.64
C ASP A 121 -27.38 -8.42 -14.80
N PRO A 122 -28.00 -7.97 -15.91
CA PRO A 122 -28.18 -6.55 -16.20
C PRO A 122 -29.03 -5.83 -15.15
N ASN A 123 -29.89 -6.54 -14.41
CA ASN A 123 -30.71 -5.94 -13.35
C ASN A 123 -29.88 -5.56 -12.12
N ASN A 124 -28.72 -6.17 -11.93
CA ASN A 124 -27.86 -5.86 -10.79
C ASN A 124 -27.03 -4.58 -11.00
N GLY A 125 -26.76 -4.19 -12.25
CA GLY A 125 -26.09 -2.93 -12.59
C GLY A 125 -24.59 -2.86 -12.28
N TYR A 126 -23.93 -3.99 -12.02
CA TYR A 126 -22.48 -4.01 -11.79
C TYR A 126 -21.67 -3.70 -13.06
N ILE A 127 -22.20 -4.05 -14.23
CA ILE A 127 -21.64 -3.73 -15.54
C ILE A 127 -22.57 -2.73 -16.24
N VAL A 128 -22.03 -1.57 -16.61
CA VAL A 128 -22.69 -0.54 -17.41
C VAL A 128 -21.71 -0.10 -18.50
N ASP A 129 -22.18 -0.01 -19.74
CA ASP A 129 -21.35 0.29 -20.93
C ASP A 129 -20.12 -0.63 -21.04
N ASP A 130 -20.33 -1.93 -20.82
CA ASP A 130 -19.30 -2.97 -20.77
C ASP A 130 -18.12 -2.62 -19.85
N SER A 131 -18.43 -1.89 -18.76
CA SER A 131 -17.45 -1.48 -17.78
C SER A 131 -17.89 -1.82 -16.36
N CYS A 132 -16.92 -2.25 -15.55
CA CYS A 132 -17.10 -2.54 -14.13
C CYS A 132 -16.22 -1.58 -13.32
N VAL A 133 -16.69 -1.15 -12.15
CA VAL A 133 -15.94 -0.27 -11.25
C VAL A 133 -15.68 -0.99 -9.94
N ILE A 134 -14.40 -1.04 -9.57
CA ILE A 134 -13.93 -1.68 -8.35
C ILE A 134 -13.33 -0.60 -7.44
N SER A 135 -13.86 -0.47 -6.23
CA SER A 135 -13.22 0.33 -5.19
C SER A 135 -12.17 -0.50 -4.48
N ILE A 136 -10.97 0.05 -4.36
CA ILE A 136 -9.82 -0.57 -3.72
C ILE A 136 -9.42 0.34 -2.55
N GLU A 137 -9.28 -0.25 -1.37
CA GLU A 137 -8.78 0.42 -0.17
C GLU A 137 -7.69 -0.46 0.43
N VAL A 138 -6.52 0.11 0.69
CA VAL A 138 -5.37 -0.62 1.22
C VAL A 138 -4.72 0.23 2.32
N THR A 139 -4.46 -0.38 3.45
CA THR A 139 -3.74 0.20 4.59
C THR A 139 -2.58 -0.70 4.96
N CYS A 140 -1.39 -0.14 5.10
CA CYS A 140 -0.18 -0.82 5.54
C CYS A 140 0.25 -0.27 6.90
N TRP A 141 0.66 -1.14 7.82
CA TRP A 141 1.31 -0.76 9.07
C TRP A 141 2.81 -1.03 8.93
N MET A 142 3.59 0.03 9.08
CA MET A 142 5.05 0.01 8.95
C MET A 142 5.66 0.15 10.35
N LYS A 143 6.72 -0.59 10.62
CA LYS A 143 7.55 -0.34 11.81
C LYS A 143 8.21 1.03 11.64
N GLN A 144 8.14 1.89 12.65
CA GLN A 144 8.97 3.09 12.64
C GLN A 144 10.44 2.67 12.76
N GLU A 145 11.27 3.11 11.81
CA GLU A 145 12.72 3.12 12.05
C GLU A 145 13.01 4.12 13.17
N ASP A 146 13.67 3.66 14.23
CA ASP A 146 14.17 4.52 15.28
C ASP A 146 15.19 5.52 14.68
N SER A 147 14.81 6.79 14.59
CA SER A 147 15.64 7.86 14.04
C SER A 147 16.59 8.49 15.09
N THR A 148 16.92 7.77 16.15
CA THR A 148 17.96 8.13 17.14
C THR A 148 18.98 7.00 17.24
N LEU A 149 20.15 7.06 16.57
CA LEU A 149 21.33 7.84 16.96
C LEU A 149 22.22 8.07 15.72
N LYS A 150 22.36 9.32 15.26
CA LYS A 150 23.63 9.72 14.62
C LYS A 150 24.63 9.87 15.76
N GLU A 151 25.44 8.86 16.00
CA GLU A 151 26.57 8.94 16.91
C GLU A 151 27.49 10.06 16.39
N SER A 152 27.45 11.22 17.06
CA SER A 152 28.45 12.25 16.87
C SER A 152 29.76 11.70 17.40
N ASP A 153 30.67 11.41 16.49
CA ASP A 153 32.04 10.93 16.75
C ASP A 153 32.65 11.62 17.99
N PRO A 154 32.92 10.89 19.10
CA PRO A 154 33.45 11.45 20.34
C PRO A 154 34.87 12.02 20.18
N HIS A 155 35.51 11.88 19.00
CA HIS A 155 36.82 12.43 18.71
C HIS A 155 36.82 13.74 17.89
N LYS A 156 35.67 14.30 17.51
CA LYS A 156 35.64 15.64 16.89
C LYS A 156 35.69 16.75 17.95
N LEU A 157 36.90 17.23 18.24
CA LEU A 157 37.12 18.44 19.02
C LEU A 157 36.52 19.66 18.30
N PRO A 158 35.78 20.57 18.98
CA PRO A 158 35.19 21.73 18.32
C PRO A 158 36.29 22.66 17.81
N GLU A 159 36.28 22.99 16.51
CA GLU A 159 37.10 24.07 15.96
C GLU A 159 36.76 25.39 16.67
N ALA A 160 37.73 25.93 17.40
CA ALA A 160 37.61 27.18 18.11
C ALA A 160 37.26 28.32 17.14
N LYS A 161 36.17 29.04 17.44
CA LYS A 161 35.80 30.28 16.75
C LYS A 161 36.92 31.30 16.91
N ARG A 162 37.72 31.50 15.85
CA ARG A 162 38.75 32.54 15.78
C ARG A 162 38.08 33.92 15.77
N ALA A 163 38.06 34.58 16.93
CA ALA A 163 37.72 35.99 17.02
C ALA A 163 38.72 36.81 16.19
N LYS A 164 38.21 37.61 15.25
CA LYS A 164 39.01 38.60 14.52
C LYS A 164 39.27 39.78 15.47
N ILE A 165 40.44 39.79 16.12
CA ILE A 165 40.98 40.99 16.76
C ILE A 165 41.66 41.82 15.66
N LYS A 166 41.23 43.06 15.47
CA LYS A 166 41.92 44.05 14.64
C LYS A 166 43.12 44.58 15.43
N ASP A 167 44.32 44.35 14.92
CA ASP A 167 45.53 45.09 15.27
C ASP A 167 45.32 46.60 15.01
N VAL A 168 45.82 47.47 15.90
CA VAL A 168 46.89 48.44 15.54
C VAL A 168 47.69 48.79 16.81
N ARG A 169 48.99 48.56 16.71
CA ARG A 169 50.07 48.94 17.63
C ARG A 169 50.12 50.45 17.92
N LYS A 170 50.52 50.82 19.13
CA LYS A 170 51.45 51.96 19.30
C LYS A 170 52.46 51.67 20.41
N LEU A 171 53.72 51.53 19.98
CA LEU A 171 54.96 51.63 20.76
C LEU A 171 55.00 53.01 21.45
N SER A 172 55.55 53.18 22.65
CA SER A 172 57.00 53.21 22.88
C SER A 172 57.37 53.08 24.37
N MET A 173 58.46 52.34 24.64
CA MET A 173 59.36 52.56 25.78
C MET A 173 60.15 53.85 25.56
N ILE A 174 60.20 54.74 26.56
CA ILE A 174 61.32 55.07 27.48
C ILE A 174 60.69 55.89 28.61
#